data_AF-A0A6A6ZIM0-F1
#
_entry.id   AF-A0A6A6ZIM0-F1
#
_cell.length_a   1.000
_cell.length_b   1.000
_cell.length_c   1.000
_cell.angle_alpha   90.00
_cell.angle_beta   90.00
_cell.angle_gamma   90.00
#
_symmetry.space_group_name_H-M   'P 1'
#
loop_
_entity.id
_entity.type
_entity.pdbx_description
1 polymer ?
#
loop_
_entity_poly.entity_id
_entity_poly.type
_entity_poly.pdbx_seq_one_letter_code
_entity_poly.pdbx_strand_id
1 'polypeptide(L)'
;MPHAKRKADSASPEPLKRSRHEDAHQESLGKKRHIIIIVCLMTDLVLTAHHFQKYLASSYTFEVVEKNHGVGGTWLENTYPGCACDVPSDIYQYSFAPTKDWSTLYASSGEIQGYLSRVAKQFDLQKHIEFGTSVDRCTWHEDTHKWLVDTSSGGVLRTGRKADVLINAAGILNHYQYPDIPGLQDFKGVMMHTANWDHSVDLTGKKVGVIGAGASAIQNYFNTFFPVFIKDSSSQHNRRKELTASMSKCIKDEALRAKLIPKYEVGCRRLSPGEPFLKALQQPNVECIFDPIASCTSEGLQTQAGVKDIDVLIAATGFNTTFRPRFSLVGRDGVDMRDLWNNDPASYMGLGCAGFPNYLSMLGPNCPVANGSLIGEWCTSKIYPGYDWLMFNRES
;
A
#
# COMPACT_ATOMS: atom_id res chain seq x y z
N MET A 1 -42.70 54.66 -10.58
CA MET A 1 -41.74 55.03 -9.50
C MET A 1 -40.61 54.01 -9.49
N PRO A 2 -39.35 54.43 -9.24
CA PRO A 2 -38.26 54.18 -10.16
C PRO A 2 -37.18 53.19 -9.67
N HIS A 3 -36.46 52.62 -10.64
CA HIS A 3 -35.19 51.91 -10.47
C HIS A 3 -34.15 52.78 -9.75
N ALA A 4 -33.69 52.34 -8.58
CA ALA A 4 -32.57 52.95 -7.88
C ALA A 4 -31.23 52.43 -8.43
N LYS A 5 -30.54 53.26 -9.21
CA LYS A 5 -29.11 53.11 -9.53
C LYS A 5 -28.31 53.36 -8.25
N ARG A 6 -27.57 52.37 -7.75
CA ARG A 6 -26.50 52.61 -6.77
C ARG A 6 -25.29 53.15 -7.52
N LYS A 7 -24.84 54.36 -7.13
CA LYS A 7 -23.55 54.93 -7.53
C LYS A 7 -22.43 54.07 -6.94
N ALA A 8 -21.41 53.80 -7.75
CA ALA A 8 -20.14 53.29 -7.26
C ALA A 8 -19.32 54.47 -6.73
N ASP A 9 -18.98 54.44 -5.45
CA ASP A 9 -18.01 55.36 -4.86
C ASP A 9 -16.60 54.92 -5.30
N SER A 10 -15.91 55.81 -6.01
CA SER A 10 -14.52 55.67 -6.40
C SER A 10 -13.62 56.12 -5.25
N ALA A 11 -13.27 55.20 -4.35
CA ALA A 11 -12.13 55.36 -3.46
C ALA A 11 -11.07 54.34 -3.87
N SER A 12 -9.93 54.82 -4.36
CA SER A 12 -8.75 53.99 -4.63
C SER A 12 -8.29 53.35 -3.31
N PRO A 13 -8.14 52.01 -3.22
CA PRO A 13 -7.57 51.40 -2.03
C PRO A 13 -6.08 51.76 -1.92
N GLU A 14 -5.63 52.15 -0.73
CA GLU A 14 -4.20 52.29 -0.43
C GLU A 14 -3.48 50.97 -0.71
N PRO A 15 -2.24 51.00 -1.26
CA PRO A 15 -1.48 49.79 -1.48
C PRO A 15 -1.19 49.11 -0.13
N LEU A 16 -1.62 47.85 0.00
CA LEU A 16 -1.27 46.98 1.10
C LEU A 16 0.25 47.04 1.33
N LYS A 17 0.66 47.48 2.53
CA LYS A 17 2.05 47.40 2.95
C LYS A 17 2.51 45.93 2.85
N ARG A 18 3.52 45.69 2.01
CA ARG A 18 4.19 44.40 1.87
C ARG A 18 4.61 43.89 3.25
N SER A 19 4.14 42.70 3.60
CA SER A 19 4.44 42.07 4.89
C SER A 19 5.82 41.40 4.84
N ARG A 20 6.44 41.20 6.02
CA ARG A 20 7.73 40.49 6.23
C ARG A 20 7.87 39.13 5.52
N HIS A 21 6.79 38.56 5.00
CA HIS A 21 6.81 37.31 4.26
C HIS A 21 7.53 37.40 2.90
N GLU A 22 7.54 38.56 2.23
CA GLU A 22 8.23 38.70 0.93
C GLU A 22 9.76 38.75 1.09
N ASP A 23 10.25 39.39 2.16
CA ASP A 23 11.70 39.52 2.43
C ASP A 23 12.35 38.16 2.76
N ALA A 24 11.66 37.31 3.53
CA ALA A 24 12.10 35.93 3.78
C ALA A 24 12.02 35.04 2.52
N HIS A 25 11.10 35.35 1.60
CA HIS A 25 10.96 34.64 0.33
C HIS A 25 12.11 34.99 -0.63
N GLN A 26 12.65 36.21 -0.59
CA GLN A 26 13.82 36.60 -1.38
C GLN A 26 15.13 35.98 -0.88
N GLU A 27 15.33 35.82 0.43
CA GLU A 27 16.49 35.12 1.00
C GLU A 27 16.49 33.60 0.69
N SER A 28 15.32 33.02 0.43
CA SER A 28 15.13 31.59 0.13
C SER A 28 15.48 31.19 -1.31
N LEU A 29 15.59 32.13 -2.26
CA LEU A 29 15.67 31.83 -3.70
C LEU A 29 16.97 31.11 -4.12
N GLY A 30 17.99 31.07 -3.25
CA GLY A 30 19.25 30.37 -3.50
C GLY A 30 19.46 29.05 -2.73
N LYS A 31 18.60 28.73 -1.74
CA LYS A 31 18.76 27.52 -0.91
C LYS A 31 17.76 26.45 -1.34
N LYS A 32 18.27 25.29 -1.76
CA LYS A 32 17.42 24.12 -2.01
C LYS A 32 16.67 23.76 -0.73
N ARG A 33 15.35 23.54 -0.83
CA ARG A 33 14.57 22.99 0.29
C ARG A 33 14.95 21.51 0.50
N HIS A 34 15.00 21.07 1.76
CA HIS A 34 15.36 19.69 2.09
C HIS A 34 14.10 18.86 2.31
N ILE A 35 13.81 17.93 1.40
CA ILE A 35 12.68 17.03 1.48
C ILE A 35 13.17 15.69 2.03
N ILE A 36 12.46 15.10 2.98
CA ILE A 36 12.74 13.73 3.41
C ILE A 36 11.52 12.88 3.02
N ILE A 37 11.73 11.87 2.17
CA ILE A 37 10.69 10.88 1.81
C ILE A 37 10.93 9.66 2.69
N ILE A 38 10.04 9.34 3.63
CA ILE A 38 10.19 8.09 4.38
C ILE A 38 8.84 7.42 4.62
N VAL A 39 8.57 6.43 3.81
CA VAL A 39 8.68 4.96 3.97
C VAL A 39 8.29 4.42 2.58
N CYS A 40 8.65 3.22 2.15
CA CYS A 40 8.30 2.75 0.81
C CYS A 40 7.56 1.41 0.77
N LEU A 41 6.47 1.38 0.01
CA LEU A 41 6.09 0.23 -0.81
C LEU A 41 6.75 0.32 -2.18
N MET A 42 7.21 -0.85 -2.63
CA MET A 42 7.06 -1.40 -3.98
C MET A 42 7.40 -0.48 -5.16
N THR A 43 6.52 0.46 -5.50
CA THR A 43 6.53 1.18 -6.78
C THR A 43 6.69 2.68 -6.64
N ASP A 44 6.37 3.19 -5.47
CA ASP A 44 6.42 4.63 -5.23
C ASP A 44 7.85 5.09 -4.99
N LEU A 45 8.72 4.22 -4.45
CA LEU A 45 10.13 4.54 -4.23
C LEU A 45 10.85 4.92 -5.52
N VAL A 46 10.84 4.01 -6.51
CA VAL A 46 11.61 4.18 -7.75
C VAL A 46 11.02 5.30 -8.59
N LEU A 47 9.69 5.35 -8.70
CA LEU A 47 8.98 6.41 -9.41
C LEU A 47 9.25 7.79 -8.78
N THR A 48 9.08 7.91 -7.47
CA THR A 48 9.27 9.19 -6.76
C THR A 48 10.73 9.62 -6.81
N ALA A 49 11.68 8.73 -6.51
CA ALA A 49 13.10 9.06 -6.60
C ALA A 49 13.50 9.47 -8.03
N HIS A 50 12.99 8.76 -9.06
CA HIS A 50 13.21 9.13 -10.46
C HIS A 50 12.66 10.52 -10.77
N HIS A 51 11.41 10.80 -10.40
CA HIS A 51 10.75 12.08 -10.64
C HIS A 51 11.43 13.23 -9.91
N PHE A 52 11.76 13.05 -8.63
CA PHE A 52 12.45 14.08 -7.85
C PHE A 52 13.84 14.38 -8.43
N GLN A 53 14.61 13.34 -8.76
CA GLN A 53 15.93 13.51 -9.39
C GLN A 53 15.82 14.23 -10.74
N LYS A 54 14.82 13.89 -11.56
CA LYS A 54 14.67 14.40 -12.92
C LYS A 54 14.10 15.82 -12.98
N TYR A 55 13.11 16.13 -12.14
CA TYR A 55 12.32 17.36 -12.26
C TYR A 55 12.55 18.36 -11.12
N LEU A 56 12.90 17.88 -9.92
CA LEU A 56 12.97 18.71 -8.71
C LEU A 56 14.36 18.94 -8.15
N ALA A 57 15.38 18.22 -8.63
CA ALA A 57 16.74 18.31 -8.10
C ALA A 57 17.39 19.70 -8.19
N SER A 58 16.86 20.61 -9.02
CA SER A 58 17.32 22.01 -9.07
C SER A 58 16.87 22.82 -7.86
N SER A 59 15.69 22.53 -7.31
CA SER A 59 15.03 23.32 -6.25
C SER A 59 14.99 22.60 -4.91
N TYR A 60 15.15 21.28 -4.93
CA TYR A 60 15.03 20.41 -3.77
C TYR A 60 16.20 19.44 -3.67
N THR A 61 16.52 19.08 -2.44
CA THR A 61 17.32 17.90 -2.10
C THR A 61 16.38 16.88 -1.49
N PHE A 62 16.64 15.59 -1.71
CA PHE A 62 15.82 14.54 -1.13
C PHE A 62 16.65 13.35 -0.64
N GLU A 63 16.18 12.74 0.44
CA GLU A 63 16.66 11.45 0.93
C GLU A 63 15.46 10.50 1.11
N VAL A 64 15.73 9.21 0.90
CA VAL A 64 14.78 8.11 1.07
C VAL A 64 15.31 7.17 2.14
N VAL A 65 14.44 6.74 3.06
CA VAL A 65 14.77 5.73 4.06
C VAL A 65 13.92 4.48 3.82
N GLU A 66 14.58 3.33 3.75
CA GLU A 66 13.97 2.04 3.43
C GLU A 66 14.34 1.00 4.50
N LYS A 67 13.34 0.38 5.12
CA LYS A 67 13.55 -0.61 6.19
C LYS A 67 14.21 -1.87 5.66
N ASN A 68 13.94 -2.20 4.40
CA ASN A 68 14.46 -3.38 3.77
C ASN A 68 15.90 -3.17 3.29
N HIS A 69 16.57 -4.28 2.98
CA HIS A 69 17.95 -4.29 2.49
C HIS A 69 18.08 -3.94 0.99
N GLY A 70 16.95 -3.69 0.31
CA GLY A 70 16.92 -3.43 -1.12
C GLY A 70 15.59 -2.83 -1.57
N VAL A 71 15.51 -2.52 -2.87
CA VAL A 71 14.29 -1.97 -3.49
C VAL A 71 13.28 -3.10 -3.74
N GLY A 72 12.00 -2.81 -3.50
CA GLY A 72 10.91 -3.69 -3.91
C GLY A 72 9.71 -3.73 -2.97
N GLY A 73 9.84 -3.22 -1.73
CA GLY A 73 8.79 -3.22 -0.70
C GLY A 73 7.99 -4.52 -0.67
N THR A 74 6.69 -4.49 -0.96
CA THR A 74 5.83 -5.70 -1.01
C THR A 74 6.42 -6.83 -1.87
N TRP A 75 7.04 -6.55 -3.04
CA TRP A 75 7.64 -7.58 -3.89
C TRP A 75 8.98 -8.10 -3.38
N LEU A 76 9.64 -7.38 -2.47
CA LEU A 76 10.82 -7.85 -1.77
C LEU A 76 10.45 -8.69 -0.53
N GLU A 77 9.39 -8.31 0.18
CA GLU A 77 8.96 -8.98 1.41
C GLU A 77 8.12 -10.24 1.14
N ASN A 78 7.26 -10.23 0.11
CA ASN A 78 6.35 -11.33 -0.16
C ASN A 78 6.99 -12.33 -1.13
N THR A 79 7.59 -13.37 -0.56
CA THR A 79 8.30 -14.42 -1.31
C THR A 79 7.63 -15.79 -1.23
N TYR A 80 6.37 -15.86 -0.78
CA TYR A 80 5.65 -17.12 -0.68
C TYR A 80 5.44 -17.76 -2.08
N PRO A 81 5.39 -19.10 -2.18
CA PRO A 81 5.21 -19.80 -3.46
C PRO A 81 3.94 -19.33 -4.20
N GLY A 82 4.09 -19.00 -5.48
CA GLY A 82 2.99 -18.52 -6.33
C GLY A 82 2.64 -17.03 -6.15
N CYS A 83 3.42 -16.26 -5.39
CA CYS A 83 3.26 -14.80 -5.32
C CYS A 83 3.51 -14.15 -6.69
N ALA A 84 2.51 -13.43 -7.20
CA ALA A 84 2.50 -12.79 -8.52
C ALA A 84 1.59 -11.56 -8.53
N CYS A 85 1.73 -10.70 -9.54
CA CYS A 85 0.80 -9.58 -9.76
C CYS A 85 -0.55 -10.04 -10.31
N ASP A 86 -1.53 -9.14 -10.23
CA ASP A 86 -2.91 -9.37 -10.68
C ASP A 86 -3.34 -8.42 -11.81
N VAL A 87 -2.37 -7.65 -12.29
CA VAL A 87 -2.46 -6.76 -13.43
C VAL A 87 -1.47 -7.29 -14.47
N PRO A 88 -1.85 -7.35 -15.76
CA PRO A 88 -0.94 -7.78 -16.81
C PRO A 88 0.42 -7.07 -16.73
N SER A 89 1.52 -7.84 -16.77
CA SER A 89 2.88 -7.35 -16.57
C SER A 89 3.23 -6.18 -17.51
N ASP A 90 2.73 -6.21 -18.75
CA ASP A 90 2.92 -5.14 -19.74
C ASP A 90 2.39 -3.77 -19.30
N ILE A 91 1.39 -3.72 -18.42
CA ILE A 91 0.83 -2.47 -17.85
C ILE A 91 1.11 -2.35 -16.35
N TYR A 92 1.84 -3.31 -15.78
CA TYR A 92 2.32 -3.32 -14.41
C TYR A 92 3.83 -3.05 -14.38
N GLN A 93 4.22 -1.95 -15.02
CA GLN A 93 5.59 -1.47 -15.17
C GLN A 93 5.59 0.04 -15.37
N TYR A 94 6.74 0.69 -15.18
CA TYR A 94 6.86 2.13 -15.40
C TYR A 94 6.84 2.47 -16.88
N SER A 95 6.03 3.45 -17.25
CA SER A 95 5.98 4.02 -18.61
C SER A 95 7.33 4.62 -19.05
N PHE A 96 8.11 5.16 -18.12
CA PHE A 96 9.44 5.72 -18.40
C PHE A 96 10.55 4.66 -18.50
N ALA A 97 10.27 3.40 -18.13
CA ALA A 97 11.22 2.29 -18.16
C ALA A 97 10.54 0.97 -18.56
N PRO A 98 9.95 0.88 -19.78
CA PRO A 98 9.26 -0.32 -20.21
C PRO A 98 10.24 -1.47 -20.51
N THR A 99 9.81 -2.69 -20.27
CA THR A 99 10.48 -3.94 -20.63
C THR A 99 9.52 -4.88 -21.38
N LYS A 100 10.10 -5.77 -22.17
CA LYS A 100 9.41 -6.90 -22.84
C LYS A 100 9.85 -8.24 -22.29
N ASP A 101 10.68 -8.25 -21.24
CA ASP A 101 11.35 -9.44 -20.72
C ASP A 101 10.45 -10.25 -19.77
N TRP A 102 9.15 -9.89 -19.69
CA TRP A 102 8.19 -10.57 -18.84
C TRP A 102 7.98 -12.02 -19.30
N SER A 103 8.25 -12.96 -18.40
CA SER A 103 8.16 -14.40 -18.65
C SER A 103 6.72 -14.89 -18.82
N THR A 104 5.77 -14.19 -18.20
CA THR A 104 4.34 -14.52 -18.21
C THR A 104 3.49 -13.25 -18.19
N LEU A 105 2.20 -13.40 -18.53
CA LEU A 105 1.23 -12.30 -18.46
C LEU A 105 1.10 -11.70 -17.04
N TYR A 106 1.42 -12.48 -15.99
CA TYR A 106 1.35 -12.05 -14.59
C TYR A 106 2.64 -12.45 -13.88
N ALA A 107 3.60 -11.53 -13.89
CA ALA A 107 4.93 -11.75 -13.39
C ALA A 107 4.95 -12.15 -11.91
N SER A 108 5.90 -13.02 -11.57
CA SER A 108 6.15 -13.43 -10.19
C SER A 108 6.72 -12.29 -9.35
N SER A 109 6.61 -12.38 -8.02
CA SER A 109 7.19 -11.39 -7.11
C SER A 109 8.69 -11.16 -7.35
N GLY A 110 9.46 -12.23 -7.55
CA GLY A 110 10.89 -12.14 -7.84
C GLY A 110 11.21 -11.44 -9.16
N GLU A 111 10.40 -11.67 -10.20
CA GLU A 111 10.58 -11.02 -11.50
C GLU A 111 10.31 -9.51 -11.42
N ILE A 112 9.25 -9.12 -10.69
CA ILE A 112 8.89 -7.71 -10.48
C ILE A 112 9.93 -7.02 -9.58
N GLN A 113 10.38 -7.66 -8.50
CA GLN A 113 11.45 -7.16 -7.65
C GLN A 113 12.75 -6.95 -8.46
N GLY A 114 13.07 -7.90 -9.34
CA GLY A 114 14.20 -7.80 -10.26
C GLY A 114 14.05 -6.63 -11.23
N TYR A 115 12.86 -6.43 -11.81
CA TYR A 115 12.57 -5.26 -12.65
C TYR A 115 12.79 -3.95 -11.88
N LEU A 116 12.21 -3.79 -10.69
CA LEU A 116 12.34 -2.60 -9.86
C LEU A 116 13.81 -2.30 -9.50
N SER A 117 14.57 -3.34 -9.16
CA SER A 117 16.00 -3.23 -8.87
C SER A 117 16.81 -2.79 -10.09
N ARG A 118 16.51 -3.33 -11.28
CA ARG A 118 17.14 -2.91 -12.54
C ARG A 118 16.84 -1.45 -12.85
N VAL A 119 15.60 -1.01 -12.71
CA VAL A 119 15.21 0.39 -12.95
C VAL A 119 15.91 1.32 -11.95
N ALA A 120 15.91 0.98 -10.66
CA ALA A 120 16.59 1.79 -9.65
C ALA A 120 18.09 1.95 -9.93
N LYS A 121 18.75 0.90 -10.43
CA LYS A 121 20.15 0.95 -10.87
C LYS A 121 20.34 1.74 -12.16
N GLN A 122 19.47 1.54 -13.16
CA GLN A 122 19.53 2.23 -14.45
C GLN A 122 19.49 3.75 -14.30
N PHE A 123 18.69 4.26 -13.36
CA PHE A 123 18.54 5.69 -13.10
C PHE A 123 19.40 6.21 -11.94
N ASP A 124 20.32 5.39 -11.41
CA ASP A 124 21.23 5.76 -10.32
C ASP A 124 20.49 6.32 -9.09
N LEU A 125 19.37 5.68 -8.71
CA LEU A 125 18.49 6.15 -7.64
C LEU A 125 18.96 5.69 -6.26
N GLN A 126 19.75 4.61 -6.20
CA GLN A 126 20.19 4.01 -4.93
C GLN A 126 21.02 4.95 -4.06
N LYS A 127 21.71 5.92 -4.66
CA LYS A 127 22.48 6.94 -3.92
C LYS A 127 21.62 7.84 -3.03
N HIS A 128 20.31 7.91 -3.28
CA HIS A 128 19.36 8.68 -2.48
C HIS A 128 18.69 7.83 -1.39
N ILE A 129 19.01 6.53 -1.28
CA ILE A 129 18.31 5.58 -0.42
C ILE A 129 19.23 5.07 0.69
N GLU A 130 18.81 5.24 1.92
CA GLU A 130 19.39 4.59 3.09
C GLU A 130 18.60 3.31 3.42
N PHE A 131 19.17 2.16 3.05
CA PHE A 131 18.60 0.84 3.31
C PHE A 131 18.81 0.39 4.77
N GLY A 132 18.07 -0.64 5.18
CA GLY A 132 18.17 -1.23 6.53
C GLY A 132 17.85 -0.24 7.65
N THR A 133 17.04 0.78 7.35
CA THR A 133 16.76 1.90 8.25
C THR A 133 15.25 2.11 8.32
N SER A 134 14.68 2.06 9.53
CA SER A 134 13.26 2.29 9.79
C SER A 134 13.05 3.69 10.35
N VAL A 135 11.86 4.28 10.15
CA VAL A 135 11.43 5.47 10.89
C VAL A 135 10.66 5.05 12.11
N ASP A 136 11.02 5.63 13.25
CA ASP A 136 10.39 5.36 14.54
C ASP A 136 9.41 6.46 14.93
N ARG A 137 9.76 7.71 14.60
CA ARG A 137 8.96 8.88 14.97
C ARG A 137 9.21 10.07 14.04
N CYS A 138 8.14 10.78 13.74
CA CYS A 138 8.16 12.09 13.09
C CYS A 138 7.40 13.10 13.96
N THR A 139 7.94 14.30 14.16
CA THR A 139 7.31 15.35 14.96
C THR A 139 7.39 16.69 14.25
N TRP A 140 6.25 17.37 14.09
CA TRP A 140 6.20 18.72 13.56
C TRP A 140 6.66 19.73 14.61
N HIS A 141 7.56 20.64 14.21
CA HIS A 141 8.02 21.74 15.06
C HIS A 141 7.55 23.08 14.49
N GLU A 142 6.62 23.73 15.20
CA GLU A 142 6.05 25.02 14.80
C GLU A 142 7.11 26.11 14.68
N ASP A 143 8.05 26.22 15.63
CA ASP A 143 9.06 27.28 15.60
C ASP A 143 9.96 27.26 14.36
N THR A 144 10.16 26.07 13.79
CA THR A 144 11.06 25.88 12.64
C THR A 144 10.34 25.59 11.33
N HIS A 145 9.02 25.35 11.39
CA HIS A 145 8.20 24.81 10.31
C HIS A 145 8.84 23.58 9.63
N LYS A 146 9.39 22.66 10.43
CA LYS A 146 10.07 21.45 9.96
C LYS A 146 9.59 20.22 10.71
N TRP A 147 9.71 19.09 10.04
CA TRP A 147 9.60 17.77 10.65
C TRP A 147 10.94 17.37 11.26
N LEU A 148 10.94 16.93 12.51
CA LEU A 148 12.00 16.11 13.07
C LEU A 148 11.69 14.65 12.78
N VAL A 149 12.69 13.92 12.28
CA VAL A 149 12.55 12.51 11.93
C VAL A 149 13.60 11.70 12.68
N ASP A 150 13.13 10.74 13.47
CA ASP A 150 13.94 9.79 14.21
C ASP A 150 13.92 8.45 13.47
N THR A 151 15.11 7.89 13.26
CA THR A 151 15.30 6.63 12.53
C THR A 151 16.11 5.63 13.33
N SER A 152 15.93 4.34 13.03
CA SER A 152 16.71 3.27 13.62
C SER A 152 17.30 2.36 12.55
N SER A 153 18.56 1.97 12.75
CA SER A 153 19.23 0.98 11.91
C SER A 153 20.03 0.03 12.80
N GLY A 154 19.81 -1.28 12.64
CA GLY A 154 20.46 -2.29 13.49
C GLY A 154 20.21 -2.11 14.99
N GLY A 155 19.05 -1.56 15.38
CA GLY A 155 18.71 -1.25 16.77
C GLY A 155 19.31 0.05 17.31
N VAL A 156 20.07 0.80 16.50
CA VAL A 156 20.66 2.09 16.90
C VAL A 156 19.74 3.22 16.48
N LEU A 157 19.21 3.97 17.45
CA LEU A 157 18.39 5.15 17.21
C LEU A 157 19.25 6.36 16.82
N ARG A 158 18.82 7.09 15.79
CA ARG A 158 19.39 8.35 15.32
C ARG A 158 18.27 9.38 15.32
N THR A 159 18.46 10.46 16.06
CA THR A 159 17.43 11.50 16.23
C THR A 159 17.81 12.80 15.55
N GLY A 160 16.80 13.64 15.29
CA GLY A 160 17.00 15.03 14.91
C GLY A 160 17.30 15.29 13.43
N ARG A 161 17.00 14.34 12.52
CA ARG A 161 16.96 14.66 11.08
C ARG A 161 15.84 15.68 10.83
N LYS A 162 16.07 16.62 9.92
CA LYS A 162 15.15 17.73 9.66
C LYS A 162 14.62 17.71 8.23
N ALA A 163 13.31 17.72 8.06
CA ALA A 163 12.65 17.83 6.75
C ALA A 163 11.81 19.10 6.66
N ASP A 164 11.85 19.79 5.52
CA ASP A 164 10.86 20.81 5.16
C ASP A 164 9.51 20.18 4.79
N VAL A 165 9.57 19.04 4.09
CA VAL A 165 8.41 18.26 3.63
C VAL A 165 8.66 16.79 3.97
N LEU A 166 7.63 16.14 4.52
CA LEU A 166 7.63 14.72 4.85
C LEU A 166 6.69 13.98 3.90
N ILE A 167 7.21 13.02 3.14
CA ILE A 167 6.42 12.18 2.23
C ILE A 167 6.41 10.74 2.73
N ASN A 168 5.23 10.23 3.06
CA ASN A 168 5.01 8.86 3.49
C ASN A 168 4.49 8.02 2.31
N ALA A 169 5.32 7.10 1.81
CA ALA A 169 4.94 6.11 0.82
C ALA A 169 4.95 4.68 1.40
N ALA A 170 4.71 4.53 2.71
CA ALA A 170 4.73 3.24 3.40
C ALA A 170 3.71 2.23 2.86
N GLY A 171 2.64 2.72 2.24
CA GLY A 171 1.44 1.96 1.89
C GLY A 171 0.92 1.05 3.01
N ILE A 172 0.07 0.08 2.64
CA ILE A 172 -0.74 -0.68 3.60
C ILE A 172 -0.47 -2.20 3.60
N LEU A 173 0.45 -2.69 2.75
CA LEU A 173 0.70 -4.12 2.50
C LEU A 173 2.08 -4.61 2.98
N ASN A 174 2.59 -4.05 4.08
CA ASN A 174 3.92 -4.40 4.66
C ASN A 174 3.87 -4.67 6.17
N HIS A 175 2.68 -4.67 6.77
CA HIS A 175 2.49 -4.97 8.19
C HIS A 175 1.46 -6.10 8.31
N TYR A 176 1.97 -7.31 8.34
CA TYR A 176 1.15 -8.51 8.52
C TYR A 176 0.72 -8.66 9.98
N GLN A 177 -0.35 -9.42 10.18
CA GLN A 177 -0.84 -9.76 11.51
C GLN A 177 -1.15 -11.25 11.54
N TYR A 178 -0.59 -11.93 12.54
CA TYR A 178 -1.07 -13.26 12.89
C TYR A 178 -2.52 -13.17 13.38
N PRO A 179 -3.33 -14.21 13.16
CA PRO A 179 -4.70 -14.24 13.66
C PRO A 179 -4.70 -14.20 15.19
N ASP A 180 -5.65 -13.46 15.77
CA ASP A 180 -5.84 -13.40 17.22
C ASP A 180 -6.56 -14.66 17.70
N ILE A 181 -5.78 -15.71 17.98
CA ILE A 181 -6.28 -17.03 18.42
C ILE A 181 -5.66 -17.33 19.79
N PRO A 182 -6.47 -17.58 20.83
CA PRO A 182 -5.96 -17.98 22.14
C PRO A 182 -5.04 -19.21 22.03
N GLY A 183 -3.85 -19.14 22.64
CA GLY A 183 -2.89 -20.25 22.63
C GLY A 183 -2.03 -20.35 21.36
N LEU A 184 -2.14 -19.42 20.40
CA LEU A 184 -1.34 -19.43 19.16
C LEU A 184 0.17 -19.49 19.44
N GLN A 185 0.62 -18.83 20.50
CA GLN A 185 2.01 -18.84 20.95
C GLN A 185 2.51 -20.19 21.48
N ASP A 186 1.60 -21.10 21.83
CA ASP A 186 1.93 -22.41 22.43
C ASP A 186 2.10 -23.51 21.36
N PHE A 187 1.85 -23.19 20.08
CA PHE A 187 2.03 -24.10 18.95
C PHE A 187 3.52 -24.52 18.82
N LYS A 188 3.79 -25.83 18.86
CA LYS A 188 5.17 -26.36 18.80
C LYS A 188 5.69 -26.58 17.37
N GLY A 189 4.80 -26.59 16.39
CA GLY A 189 5.14 -26.74 14.98
C GLY A 189 5.73 -25.45 14.38
N VAL A 190 6.00 -25.47 13.08
CA VAL A 190 6.52 -24.28 12.39
C VAL A 190 5.36 -23.33 12.08
N MET A 191 5.41 -22.11 12.61
CA MET A 191 4.44 -21.06 12.29
C MET A 191 5.07 -19.98 11.41
N MET A 192 4.45 -19.70 10.26
CA MET A 192 4.90 -18.66 9.34
C MET A 192 3.72 -17.84 8.81
N HIS A 193 3.95 -16.57 8.48
CA HIS A 193 2.97 -15.73 7.77
C HIS A 193 3.38 -15.63 6.30
N THR A 194 2.41 -15.55 5.37
CA THR A 194 2.74 -15.46 3.92
C THR A 194 3.67 -14.28 3.61
N ALA A 195 3.44 -13.13 4.24
CA ALA A 195 4.29 -11.94 4.14
C ALA A 195 5.68 -12.02 4.85
N ASN A 196 6.02 -13.14 5.50
CA ASN A 196 7.33 -13.41 6.09
C ASN A 196 7.66 -14.90 5.95
N TRP A 197 7.83 -15.32 4.70
CA TRP A 197 7.96 -16.73 4.33
C TRP A 197 9.34 -17.30 4.67
N ASP A 198 9.39 -18.41 5.40
CA ASP A 198 10.64 -19.11 5.72
C ASP A 198 10.95 -20.17 4.65
N HIS A 199 11.93 -19.88 3.80
CA HIS A 199 12.38 -20.78 2.72
C HIS A 199 13.15 -22.00 3.21
N SER A 200 13.55 -22.06 4.48
CA SER A 200 14.26 -23.24 5.03
C SER A 200 13.34 -24.41 5.33
N VAL A 201 12.02 -24.19 5.32
CA VAL A 201 11.01 -25.16 5.72
C VAL A 201 10.57 -26.00 4.52
N ASP A 202 11.01 -27.26 4.47
CA ASP A 202 10.49 -28.24 3.51
C ASP A 202 9.08 -28.70 3.91
N LEU A 203 8.10 -28.54 3.01
CA LEU A 203 6.71 -28.93 3.24
C LEU A 203 6.42 -30.40 2.88
N THR A 204 7.39 -31.11 2.29
CA THR A 204 7.21 -32.49 1.82
C THR A 204 6.84 -33.43 2.95
N GLY A 205 5.68 -34.08 2.82
CA GLY A 205 5.18 -35.05 3.81
C GLY A 205 4.65 -34.44 5.12
N LYS A 206 4.59 -33.11 5.26
CA LYS A 206 4.08 -32.43 6.47
C LYS A 206 2.58 -32.17 6.40
N LYS A 207 1.91 -32.15 7.55
CA LYS A 207 0.53 -31.66 7.69
C LYS A 207 0.56 -30.13 7.80
N VAL A 208 0.03 -29.44 6.80
CA VAL A 208 0.07 -27.97 6.70
C VAL A 208 -1.33 -27.40 6.89
N GLY A 209 -1.51 -26.54 7.88
CA GLY A 209 -2.72 -25.73 8.08
C GLY A 209 -2.54 -24.33 7.49
N VAL A 210 -3.52 -23.84 6.74
CA VAL A 210 -3.52 -22.46 6.19
C VAL A 210 -4.73 -21.71 6.73
N ILE A 211 -4.52 -20.58 7.40
CA ILE A 211 -5.58 -19.71 7.90
C ILE A 211 -5.74 -18.51 6.97
N GLY A 212 -6.88 -18.41 6.29
CA GLY A 212 -7.23 -17.28 5.42
C GLY A 212 -7.18 -17.60 3.92
N ALA A 213 -8.08 -16.99 3.16
CA ALA A 213 -8.26 -17.20 1.71
C ALA A 213 -8.24 -15.85 0.94
N GLY A 214 -7.31 -14.96 1.31
CA GLY A 214 -7.16 -13.62 0.72
C GLY A 214 -6.52 -13.62 -0.68
N ALA A 215 -6.30 -12.41 -1.23
CA ALA A 215 -5.74 -12.17 -2.58
C ALA A 215 -4.43 -12.93 -2.88
N SER A 216 -3.68 -13.30 -1.83
CA SER A 216 -2.49 -14.17 -1.91
C SER A 216 -2.75 -15.56 -2.52
N ALA A 217 -4.01 -15.96 -2.72
CA ALA A 217 -4.42 -17.24 -3.32
C ALA A 217 -4.77 -17.18 -4.82
N ILE A 218 -4.18 -16.23 -5.57
CA ILE A 218 -4.14 -16.14 -7.07
C ILE A 218 -5.35 -15.41 -7.74
N GLN A 219 -5.06 -14.62 -8.78
CA GLN A 219 -5.89 -13.52 -9.34
C GLN A 219 -5.84 -13.45 -10.89
N ASN A 220 -6.84 -12.83 -11.57
CA ASN A 220 -6.80 -12.38 -13.00
C ASN A 220 -7.90 -11.37 -13.46
N TYR A 221 -7.45 -10.39 -14.29
CA TYR A 221 -8.06 -9.42 -15.27
C TYR A 221 -9.31 -8.56 -14.94
N PHE A 222 -9.19 -7.20 -15.03
CA PHE A 222 -10.20 -6.25 -14.53
C PHE A 222 -10.65 -5.07 -15.42
N ASN A 223 -10.03 -4.77 -16.56
CA ASN A 223 -10.29 -3.47 -17.21
C ASN A 223 -11.56 -3.38 -18.08
N THR A 224 -12.25 -4.49 -18.36
CA THR A 224 -13.53 -4.50 -19.10
C THR A 224 -14.78 -4.54 -18.21
N PHE A 225 -14.60 -4.43 -16.88
CA PHE A 225 -15.65 -4.70 -15.90
C PHE A 225 -16.41 -3.46 -15.40
N PHE A 226 -16.17 -2.26 -15.93
CA PHE A 226 -16.76 -1.05 -15.34
C PHE A 226 -18.29 -1.13 -15.10
N PRO A 227 -19.10 -1.62 -16.06
CA PRO A 227 -20.54 -1.79 -15.84
C PRO A 227 -20.90 -2.86 -14.79
N VAL A 228 -20.02 -3.83 -14.53
CA VAL A 228 -20.19 -4.90 -13.52
C VAL A 228 -20.08 -4.34 -12.10
N PHE A 229 -19.32 -3.27 -11.88
CA PHE A 229 -19.18 -2.65 -10.56
C PHE A 229 -20.37 -1.76 -10.17
N ILE A 230 -21.30 -1.51 -11.08
CA ILE A 230 -22.53 -0.77 -10.79
C ILE A 230 -23.52 -1.72 -10.13
N LYS A 231 -23.88 -1.42 -8.87
CA LYS A 231 -24.86 -2.20 -8.12
C LYS A 231 -26.18 -2.28 -8.91
N ASP A 232 -26.77 -3.48 -8.94
CA ASP A 232 -28.03 -3.79 -9.62
C ASP A 232 -28.07 -3.53 -11.14
N SER A 233 -26.92 -3.35 -11.79
CA SER A 233 -26.87 -3.30 -13.25
C SER A 233 -27.13 -4.67 -13.88
N SER A 234 -27.67 -4.68 -15.09
CA SER A 234 -27.84 -5.92 -15.87
C SER A 234 -26.50 -6.63 -16.08
N SER A 235 -25.43 -5.88 -16.33
CA SER A 235 -24.06 -6.40 -16.45
C SER A 235 -23.59 -7.07 -15.15
N GLN A 236 -23.89 -6.51 -13.98
CA GLN A 236 -23.53 -7.11 -12.70
C GLN A 236 -24.28 -8.42 -12.48
N HIS A 237 -25.61 -8.42 -12.65
CA HIS A 237 -26.41 -9.63 -12.48
C HIS A 237 -26.00 -10.76 -13.45
N ASN A 238 -25.75 -10.41 -14.72
CA ASN A 238 -25.28 -11.37 -15.73
C ASN A 238 -23.90 -11.92 -15.35
N ARG A 239 -22.96 -11.05 -14.97
CA ARG A 239 -21.62 -11.47 -14.58
C ARG A 239 -21.63 -12.35 -13.33
N ARG A 240 -22.49 -12.04 -12.36
CA ARG A 240 -22.67 -12.86 -11.16
C ARG A 240 -23.19 -14.25 -11.51
N LYS A 241 -24.18 -14.35 -12.41
CA LYS A 241 -24.68 -15.65 -12.89
C LYS A 241 -23.58 -16.46 -13.59
N GLU A 242 -22.83 -15.83 -14.49
CA GLU A 242 -21.71 -16.48 -15.21
C GLU A 242 -20.64 -17.02 -14.27
N LEU A 243 -20.16 -16.17 -13.34
CA LEU A 243 -19.12 -16.57 -12.38
C LEU A 243 -19.61 -17.66 -11.43
N THR A 244 -20.88 -17.57 -10.97
CA THR A 244 -21.50 -18.61 -10.14
C THR A 244 -21.59 -19.94 -10.89
N ALA A 245 -22.00 -19.92 -12.17
CA ALA A 245 -22.05 -21.12 -12.99
C ALA A 245 -20.66 -21.72 -13.23
N SER A 246 -19.66 -20.87 -13.48
CA SER A 246 -18.26 -21.29 -13.64
C SER A 246 -17.72 -21.94 -12.36
N MET A 247 -17.90 -21.31 -11.19
CA MET A 247 -17.51 -21.87 -9.89
C MET A 247 -18.26 -23.18 -9.62
N SER A 248 -19.56 -23.25 -9.91
CA SER A 248 -20.36 -24.47 -9.71
C SER A 248 -19.90 -25.63 -10.59
N LYS A 249 -19.39 -25.34 -11.79
CA LYS A 249 -18.80 -26.35 -12.69
C LYS A 249 -17.43 -26.83 -12.19
N CYS A 250 -16.66 -25.94 -11.57
CA CYS A 250 -15.33 -26.25 -11.06
C CYS A 250 -15.37 -27.03 -9.73
N ILE A 251 -16.28 -26.65 -8.83
CA ILE A 251 -16.42 -27.24 -7.48
C ILE A 251 -17.40 -28.40 -7.54
N LYS A 252 -16.90 -29.63 -7.47
CA LYS A 252 -17.70 -30.86 -7.56
C LYS A 252 -18.54 -31.11 -6.33
N ASP A 253 -18.03 -30.80 -5.14
CA ASP A 253 -18.71 -30.99 -3.85
C ASP A 253 -19.79 -29.90 -3.61
N GLU A 254 -21.02 -30.31 -3.31
CA GLU A 254 -22.14 -29.41 -3.07
C GLU A 254 -22.02 -28.60 -1.76
N ALA A 255 -21.48 -29.19 -0.70
CA ALA A 255 -21.24 -28.50 0.56
C ALA A 255 -20.15 -27.42 0.39
N LEU A 256 -19.09 -27.72 -0.37
CA LEU A 256 -18.07 -26.72 -0.70
C LEU A 256 -18.65 -25.58 -1.56
N ARG A 257 -19.52 -25.87 -2.54
CA ARG A 257 -20.21 -24.81 -3.31
C ARG A 257 -20.98 -23.86 -2.41
N ALA A 258 -21.74 -24.41 -1.45
CA ALA A 258 -22.55 -23.61 -0.53
C ALA A 258 -21.71 -22.67 0.36
N LYS A 259 -20.45 -23.04 0.64
CA LYS A 259 -19.52 -22.25 1.46
C LYS A 259 -18.67 -21.27 0.66
N LEU A 260 -18.23 -21.65 -0.54
CA LEU A 260 -17.24 -20.89 -1.32
C LEU A 260 -17.86 -19.93 -2.33
N ILE A 261 -19.10 -20.17 -2.80
CA ILE A 261 -19.76 -19.27 -3.76
C ILE A 261 -20.22 -17.99 -3.03
N PRO A 262 -19.72 -16.79 -3.39
CA PRO A 262 -20.05 -15.57 -2.68
C PRO A 262 -21.51 -15.16 -2.74
N LYS A 263 -22.00 -14.61 -1.62
CA LYS A 263 -23.34 -14.01 -1.50
C LYS A 263 -23.36 -12.51 -1.79
N TYR A 264 -22.20 -11.87 -1.90
CA TYR A 264 -22.03 -10.47 -2.29
C TYR A 264 -21.83 -10.30 -3.80
N GLU A 265 -21.98 -9.07 -4.27
CA GLU A 265 -21.89 -8.66 -5.66
C GLU A 265 -20.47 -8.76 -6.23
N VAL A 266 -20.37 -8.99 -7.54
CA VAL A 266 -19.09 -9.07 -8.24
C VAL A 266 -18.37 -7.73 -8.13
N GLY A 267 -17.13 -7.75 -7.62
CA GLY A 267 -16.31 -6.55 -7.48
C GLY A 267 -16.43 -5.81 -6.14
N CYS A 268 -17.34 -6.23 -5.24
CA CYS A 268 -17.30 -5.78 -3.83
C CYS A 268 -16.01 -6.20 -3.12
N ARG A 269 -15.42 -7.31 -3.57
CA ARG A 269 -14.07 -7.74 -3.25
C ARG A 269 -13.34 -8.01 -4.55
N ARG A 270 -12.01 -7.88 -4.52
CA ARG A 270 -11.17 -8.22 -5.67
C ARG A 270 -11.39 -9.69 -6.02
N LEU A 271 -11.64 -9.98 -7.31
CA LEU A 271 -11.83 -11.33 -7.82
C LEU A 271 -10.66 -12.22 -7.40
N SER A 272 -10.98 -13.14 -6.50
CA SER A 272 -10.13 -14.15 -5.89
C SER A 272 -11.06 -15.20 -5.28
N PRO A 273 -10.69 -16.49 -5.22
CA PRO A 273 -9.48 -17.14 -5.75
C PRO A 273 -9.63 -17.63 -7.21
N GLY A 274 -8.52 -18.01 -7.86
CA GLY A 274 -8.50 -18.56 -9.22
C GLY A 274 -8.93 -20.04 -9.34
N GLU A 275 -9.15 -20.52 -10.57
CA GLU A 275 -9.55 -21.92 -10.83
C GLU A 275 -8.57 -22.99 -10.27
N PRO A 276 -7.23 -22.83 -10.37
CA PRO A 276 -6.30 -23.80 -9.79
C PRO A 276 -6.48 -23.98 -8.27
N PHE A 277 -6.79 -22.91 -7.54
CA PHE A 277 -7.06 -22.98 -6.11
C PHE A 277 -8.33 -23.79 -5.83
N LEU A 278 -9.40 -23.56 -6.59
CA LEU A 278 -10.65 -24.33 -6.46
C LEU A 278 -10.43 -25.83 -6.75
N LYS A 279 -9.51 -26.18 -7.66
CA LYS A 279 -9.11 -27.58 -7.92
C LYS A 279 -8.25 -28.17 -6.80
N ALA A 280 -7.39 -27.35 -6.19
CA ALA A 280 -6.55 -27.79 -5.08
C ALA A 280 -7.36 -28.14 -3.83
N LEU A 281 -8.39 -27.34 -3.50
CA LEU A 281 -9.29 -27.59 -2.37
C LEU A 281 -10.04 -28.93 -2.41
N GLN A 282 -10.07 -29.59 -3.58
CA GLN A 282 -10.79 -30.83 -3.81
C GLN A 282 -9.86 -32.04 -3.94
N GLN A 283 -8.56 -31.87 -3.72
CA GLN A 283 -7.60 -32.99 -3.75
C GLN A 283 -7.79 -33.90 -2.52
N PRO A 284 -7.56 -35.21 -2.64
CA PRO A 284 -7.80 -36.16 -1.54
C PRO A 284 -6.96 -35.90 -0.29
N ASN A 285 -5.87 -35.14 -0.41
CA ASN A 285 -4.99 -34.74 0.69
C ASN A 285 -5.32 -33.34 1.27
N VAL A 286 -6.46 -32.75 0.90
CA VAL A 286 -6.87 -31.42 1.36
C VAL A 286 -8.21 -31.52 2.08
N GLU A 287 -8.23 -31.05 3.34
CA GLU A 287 -9.45 -30.93 4.14
C GLU A 287 -9.80 -29.44 4.29
N CYS A 288 -11.00 -29.04 3.85
CA CYS A 288 -11.50 -27.69 4.07
C CYS A 288 -12.28 -27.62 5.40
N ILE A 289 -11.76 -26.86 6.38
CA ILE A 289 -12.39 -26.71 7.69
C ILE A 289 -13.00 -25.31 7.79
N PHE A 290 -14.31 -25.24 8.04
CA PHE A 290 -15.06 -23.98 8.17
C PHE A 290 -15.53 -23.71 9.61
N ASP A 291 -15.23 -24.61 10.54
CA ASP A 291 -15.57 -24.44 11.94
C ASP A 291 -14.73 -23.33 12.57
N PRO A 292 -15.29 -22.53 13.49
CA PRO A 292 -14.52 -21.54 14.22
C PRO A 292 -13.35 -22.20 14.96
N ILE A 293 -12.19 -21.55 14.89
CA ILE A 293 -11.02 -21.91 15.69
C ILE A 293 -11.25 -21.35 17.10
N ALA A 294 -11.26 -22.21 18.11
CA ALA A 294 -11.42 -21.83 19.51
C ALA A 294 -10.08 -21.45 20.15
N SER A 295 -9.05 -22.25 19.88
CA SER A 295 -7.70 -22.01 20.37
C SER A 295 -6.68 -22.77 19.52
N CYS A 296 -5.41 -22.44 19.69
CA CYS A 296 -4.30 -23.27 19.26
C CYS A 296 -3.78 -24.07 20.46
N THR A 297 -3.24 -25.25 20.18
CA THR A 297 -2.67 -26.19 21.14
C THR A 297 -1.26 -26.53 20.71
N SER A 298 -0.49 -27.22 21.55
CA SER A 298 0.87 -27.62 21.20
C SER A 298 0.97 -28.53 19.96
N GLU A 299 -0.09 -29.27 19.65
CA GLU A 299 -0.15 -30.28 18.59
C GLU A 299 -0.89 -29.78 17.34
N GLY A 300 -1.60 -28.65 17.40
CA GLY A 300 -2.42 -28.17 16.30
C GLY A 300 -3.51 -27.17 16.68
N LEU A 301 -4.64 -27.17 15.95
CA LEU A 301 -5.75 -26.24 16.14
C LEU A 301 -6.96 -26.92 16.78
N GLN A 302 -7.49 -26.35 17.85
CA GLN A 302 -8.77 -26.74 18.42
C GLN A 302 -9.88 -25.99 17.69
N THR A 303 -10.71 -26.71 16.95
CA THR A 303 -11.95 -26.20 16.38
C THR A 303 -13.14 -26.61 17.24
N GLN A 304 -14.33 -26.08 16.97
CA GLN A 304 -15.54 -26.54 17.65
C GLN A 304 -15.89 -28.02 17.36
N ALA A 305 -15.38 -28.58 16.26
CA ALA A 305 -15.60 -29.97 15.87
C ALA A 305 -14.55 -30.95 16.42
N GLY A 306 -13.43 -30.46 16.95
CA GLY A 306 -12.35 -31.27 17.51
C GLY A 306 -10.96 -30.68 17.28
N VAL A 307 -9.93 -31.40 17.73
CA VAL A 307 -8.52 -31.03 17.51
C VAL A 307 -8.08 -31.48 16.11
N LYS A 308 -7.31 -30.62 15.45
CA LYS A 308 -6.67 -30.89 14.16
C LYS A 308 -5.17 -30.80 14.32
N ASP A 309 -4.51 -31.96 14.28
CA ASP A 309 -3.05 -32.07 14.37
C ASP A 309 -2.40 -31.45 13.15
N ILE A 310 -1.48 -30.52 13.37
CA ILE A 310 -0.82 -29.75 12.31
C ILE A 310 0.66 -29.61 12.66
N ASP A 311 1.54 -29.86 11.67
CA ASP A 311 2.99 -29.70 11.83
C ASP A 311 3.45 -28.28 11.46
N VAL A 312 2.74 -27.65 10.52
CA VAL A 312 3.05 -26.31 9.99
C VAL A 312 1.80 -25.47 9.89
N LEU A 313 1.81 -24.28 10.52
CA LEU A 313 0.73 -23.31 10.45
C LEU A 313 1.13 -22.10 9.59
N ILE A 314 0.37 -21.86 8.53
CA ILE A 314 0.54 -20.74 7.61
C ILE A 314 -0.59 -19.73 7.82
N ALA A 315 -0.25 -18.54 8.30
CA ALA A 315 -1.20 -17.43 8.36
C ALA A 315 -1.22 -16.69 7.02
N ALA A 316 -2.32 -16.84 6.28
CA ALA A 316 -2.68 -16.11 5.06
C ALA A 316 -3.82 -15.12 5.33
N THR A 317 -3.74 -14.44 6.48
CA THR A 317 -4.77 -13.58 7.08
C THR A 317 -4.80 -12.15 6.52
N GLY A 318 -3.93 -11.85 5.56
CA GLY A 318 -3.87 -10.56 4.88
C GLY A 318 -3.01 -9.54 5.62
N PHE A 319 -3.38 -8.26 5.52
CA PHE A 319 -2.61 -7.12 6.04
C PHE A 319 -3.51 -6.17 6.81
N ASN A 320 -2.92 -5.40 7.71
CA ASN A 320 -3.63 -4.31 8.38
C ASN A 320 -3.87 -3.16 7.39
N THR A 321 -5.11 -2.96 6.94
CA THR A 321 -5.46 -1.91 5.95
C THR A 321 -6.09 -0.66 6.58
N THR A 322 -5.79 -0.37 7.84
CA THR A 322 -6.42 0.75 8.59
C THR A 322 -5.93 2.14 8.19
N PHE A 323 -4.88 2.23 7.34
CA PHE A 323 -4.12 3.46 7.05
C PHE A 323 -3.42 4.12 8.24
N ARG A 324 -3.62 3.65 9.48
CA ARG A 324 -2.92 4.15 10.66
C ARG A 324 -1.40 4.05 10.44
N PRO A 325 -0.63 5.14 10.62
CA PRO A 325 0.82 5.11 10.47
C PRO A 325 1.46 4.04 11.35
N ARG A 326 2.56 3.45 10.87
CA ARG A 326 3.29 2.39 11.61
C ARG A 326 4.25 2.94 12.66
N PHE A 327 4.54 4.22 12.59
CA PHE A 327 5.41 4.96 13.48
C PHE A 327 4.66 6.16 14.06
N SER A 328 5.18 6.75 15.14
CA SER A 328 4.56 7.93 15.74
C SER A 328 4.68 9.11 14.77
N LEU A 329 3.56 9.69 14.36
CA LEU A 329 3.54 10.82 13.45
C LEU A 329 2.77 11.93 14.15
N VAL A 330 3.49 12.86 14.76
CA VAL A 330 2.94 13.90 15.63
C VAL A 330 2.89 15.23 14.89
N GLY A 331 1.69 15.72 14.61
CA GLY A 331 1.42 16.97 13.91
C GLY A 331 1.32 18.15 14.87
N ARG A 332 0.49 19.13 14.49
CA ARG A 332 0.19 20.30 15.33
C ARG A 332 -0.45 19.90 16.66
N ASP A 333 -0.26 20.75 17.66
CA ASP A 333 -0.85 20.60 19.00
C ASP A 333 -0.53 19.24 19.69
N GLY A 334 0.54 18.57 19.26
CA GLY A 334 0.95 17.27 19.79
C GLY A 334 0.06 16.09 19.38
N VAL A 335 -0.81 16.26 18.37
CA VAL A 335 -1.72 15.21 17.92
C VAL A 335 -0.96 14.14 17.14
N ASP A 336 -1.05 12.87 17.59
CA ASP A 336 -0.53 11.73 16.84
C ASP A 336 -1.56 11.23 15.80
N MET A 337 -1.14 11.13 14.55
CA MET A 337 -1.99 10.66 13.45
C MET A 337 -2.50 9.24 13.68
N ARG A 338 -1.78 8.41 14.43
CA ARG A 338 -2.23 7.05 14.79
C ARG A 338 -3.51 7.06 15.62
N ASP A 339 -3.72 8.09 16.41
CA ASP A 339 -4.93 8.27 17.22
C ASP A 339 -6.03 8.93 16.39
N LEU A 340 -5.67 9.97 15.62
CA LEU A 340 -6.60 10.66 14.72
C LEU A 340 -7.25 9.71 13.70
N TRP A 341 -6.46 8.81 13.11
CA TRP A 341 -6.91 7.85 12.10
C TRP A 341 -7.36 6.50 12.68
N ASN A 342 -7.60 6.42 13.99
CA ASN A 342 -7.96 5.14 14.63
C ASN A 342 -9.30 4.57 14.14
N ASN A 343 -10.29 5.45 13.88
CA ASN A 343 -11.65 5.03 13.52
C ASN A 343 -11.99 5.37 12.07
N ASP A 344 -11.82 6.62 11.66
CA ASP A 344 -12.20 7.11 10.34
C ASP A 344 -11.02 7.89 9.71
N PRO A 345 -10.09 7.19 9.04
CA PRO A 345 -8.95 7.83 8.43
C PRO A 345 -9.42 8.73 7.27
N ALA A 346 -9.24 10.03 7.44
CA ALA A 346 -9.62 11.04 6.46
C ALA A 346 -8.37 11.74 5.92
N SER A 347 -8.30 11.87 4.60
CA SER A 347 -7.29 12.68 3.93
C SER A 347 -7.89 13.60 2.88
N TYR A 348 -7.22 14.71 2.62
CA TYR A 348 -7.55 15.60 1.52
C TYR A 348 -6.92 15.05 0.23
N MET A 349 -7.78 14.65 -0.73
CA MET A 349 -7.41 14.11 -2.03
C MET A 349 -6.52 12.85 -2.00
N GLY A 350 -6.49 12.08 -0.91
CA GLY A 350 -5.56 10.94 -0.78
C GLY A 350 -4.15 11.32 -0.35
N LEU A 351 -3.89 12.61 -0.09
CA LEU A 351 -2.55 13.18 0.03
C LEU A 351 -2.27 13.77 1.41
N GLY A 352 -3.04 14.77 1.81
CA GLY A 352 -2.75 15.58 3.00
C GLY A 352 -3.67 15.23 4.16
N CYS A 353 -3.24 15.54 5.37
CA CYS A 353 -4.08 15.46 6.56
C CYS A 353 -4.14 16.82 7.26
N ALA A 354 -5.33 17.27 7.65
CA ALA A 354 -5.47 18.51 8.42
C ALA A 354 -4.75 18.39 9.76
N GLY A 355 -4.01 19.42 10.16
CA GLY A 355 -3.14 19.37 11.36
C GLY A 355 -1.75 18.79 11.12
N PHE A 356 -1.44 18.34 9.89
CA PHE A 356 -0.13 17.80 9.51
C PHE A 356 0.45 18.61 8.34
N PRO A 357 0.99 19.82 8.62
CA PRO A 357 1.55 20.68 7.59
C PRO A 357 2.76 20.04 6.91
N ASN A 358 2.91 20.29 5.62
CA ASN A 358 3.98 19.74 4.78
C ASN A 358 4.13 18.20 4.85
N TYR A 359 3.10 17.49 5.32
CA TYR A 359 3.01 16.04 5.26
C TYR A 359 2.18 15.62 4.05
N LEU A 360 2.71 14.67 3.28
CA LEU A 360 2.02 14.05 2.15
C LEU A 360 2.08 12.53 2.29
N SER A 361 0.98 11.87 1.98
CA SER A 361 0.90 10.41 1.87
C SER A 361 0.76 10.03 0.41
N MET A 362 1.50 9.02 -0.03
CA MET A 362 1.20 8.32 -1.27
C MET A 362 0.21 7.21 -0.97
N LEU A 363 -0.82 7.08 -1.81
CA LEU A 363 -1.90 6.10 -1.64
C LEU A 363 -2.55 6.18 -0.25
N GLY A 364 -2.76 7.40 0.26
CA GLY A 364 -3.38 7.63 1.55
C GLY A 364 -4.88 7.29 1.60
N PRO A 365 -5.55 7.50 2.74
CA PRO A 365 -6.99 7.28 2.87
C PRO A 365 -7.77 7.99 1.77
N ASN A 366 -8.85 7.40 1.27
CA ASN A 366 -9.68 7.96 0.18
C ASN A 366 -8.99 8.08 -1.20
N CYS A 367 -7.78 7.54 -1.37
CA CYS A 367 -7.12 7.40 -2.67
C CYS A 367 -7.96 6.50 -3.62
N PRO A 368 -8.13 6.86 -4.91
CA PRO A 368 -9.04 6.17 -5.84
C PRO A 368 -8.52 4.81 -6.37
N VAL A 369 -7.76 4.06 -5.58
CA VAL A 369 -7.20 2.78 -6.03
C VAL A 369 -7.84 1.60 -5.31
N ALA A 370 -8.87 1.04 -5.95
CA ALA A 370 -9.51 -0.21 -5.54
C ALA A 370 -9.14 -1.40 -6.46
N ASN A 371 -8.94 -1.14 -7.76
CA ASN A 371 -8.52 -2.12 -8.78
C ASN A 371 -7.64 -1.42 -9.82
N GLY A 372 -6.59 -2.09 -10.34
CA GLY A 372 -5.74 -1.57 -11.41
C GLY A 372 -4.25 -1.51 -11.04
N SER A 373 -3.44 -0.98 -11.97
CA SER A 373 -1.99 -0.87 -11.80
C SER A 373 -1.62 0.22 -10.80
N LEU A 374 -0.85 -0.15 -9.79
CA LEU A 374 -0.18 0.80 -8.89
C LEU A 374 1.09 1.40 -9.52
N ILE A 375 1.53 0.89 -10.69
CA ILE A 375 2.81 1.27 -11.34
C ILE A 375 2.62 2.34 -12.42
N GLY A 376 1.41 2.87 -12.58
CA GLY A 376 1.14 3.93 -13.55
C GLY A 376 1.61 5.31 -13.10
N GLU A 377 2.34 6.02 -13.96
CA GLU A 377 2.67 7.46 -13.87
C GLU A 377 1.45 8.32 -13.49
N TRP A 378 0.26 7.87 -13.90
CA TRP A 378 -1.04 8.47 -13.63
C TRP A 378 -1.25 8.80 -12.15
N CYS A 379 -0.81 7.95 -11.22
CA CYS A 379 -0.94 8.25 -9.79
C CYS A 379 -0.15 9.50 -9.44
N THR A 380 1.12 9.63 -9.86
CA THR A 380 1.98 10.73 -9.40
C THR A 380 1.90 12.05 -10.17
N SER A 381 1.59 12.05 -11.47
CA SER A 381 1.73 13.25 -12.32
C SER A 381 0.43 13.80 -12.93
N LYS A 382 -0.72 13.15 -12.67
CA LYS A 382 -2.03 13.62 -13.15
C LYS A 382 -3.18 13.42 -12.17
N ILE A 383 -3.09 12.45 -11.26
CA ILE A 383 -4.11 12.19 -10.23
C ILE A 383 -3.90 13.08 -8.99
N TYR A 384 -2.69 13.61 -8.78
CA TYR A 384 -2.37 14.42 -7.61
C TYR A 384 -1.97 15.86 -7.97
N PRO A 385 -2.96 16.78 -8.04
CA PRO A 385 -2.70 18.21 -8.23
C PRO A 385 -1.71 18.80 -7.22
N GLY A 386 -1.60 18.23 -6.02
CA GLY A 386 -0.62 18.65 -5.00
C GLY A 386 0.82 18.27 -5.33
N TYR A 387 1.04 17.10 -5.94
CA TYR A 387 2.35 16.75 -6.50
C TYR A 387 2.62 17.58 -7.74
N ASP A 388 1.66 17.76 -8.65
CA ASP A 388 1.84 18.66 -9.79
C ASP A 388 2.11 20.11 -9.37
N TRP A 389 1.50 20.59 -8.29
CA TRP A 389 1.77 21.90 -7.72
C TRP A 389 3.20 21.98 -7.17
N LEU A 390 3.68 20.95 -6.48
CA LEU A 390 5.07 20.85 -6.03
C LEU A 390 6.07 20.69 -7.20
N MET A 391 5.67 19.96 -8.26
CA MET A 391 6.52 19.50 -9.37
C MET A 391 6.59 20.50 -10.53
N PHE A 392 5.51 21.23 -10.80
CA PHE A 392 5.32 22.00 -12.03
C PHE A 392 4.90 23.45 -11.82
N ASN A 393 4.53 23.87 -10.60
CA ASN A 393 4.27 25.29 -10.32
C ASN A 393 5.59 26.03 -10.08
N ARG A 394 6.41 26.13 -11.13
CA ARG A 394 7.34 27.25 -11.26
C ARG A 394 6.49 28.48 -11.54
N GLU A 395 6.54 29.43 -10.63
CA GLU A 395 6.31 30.87 -10.87
C GLU A 395 5.36 31.19 -12.03
N SER A 396 4.11 31.48 -11.70
CA SER A 396 3.36 32.48 -12.46
C SER A 396 3.62 33.85 -11.88
#